data_AF-A0A8W7K8P4-F1
#
_entry.id   AF-A0A8W7K8P4-F1
#
_cell.length_a   1.000
_cell.length_b   1.000
_cell.length_c   1.000
_cell.angle_alpha   90.00
_cell.angle_beta   90.00
_cell.angle_gamma   90.00
#
_symmetry.space_group_name_H-M   'P 1'
#
loop_
_entity.id
_entity.type
_entity.pdbx_description
1 polymer ?
#
loop_
_entity_poly.entity_id
_entity_poly.type
_entity_poly.pdbx_seq_one_letter_code
_entity_poly.pdbx_strand_id
1 'polypeptide(L)'
;RSITISQQHIKKRCKRYFKFGAILESISTLTGIRQQDLVTGGPSQYQDQSSGHGLDYHAAHIIRVGEINDELKRNHRPLYEALTNFIGHTQVVAREANLWRSIGGSIDRVQSDRLILLSRIRFRGFMDESNQSAIRMVLIMLKKAIKDHAELSSAAMEWLTESFEDEGVLELFKYGKEVYNSVVNGEFLKRYANPQ
;
A
#
# COMPACT_ATOMS: atom_id res chain seq x y z
N ARG A 1 9.35 4.56 25.17
CA ARG A 1 10.21 5.32 24.22
C ARG A 1 9.31 6.00 23.21
N SER A 2 9.58 7.25 22.82
CA SER A 2 8.81 7.94 21.78
C SER A 2 9.07 7.31 20.41
N ILE A 3 8.04 7.10 19.60
CA ILE A 3 8.14 6.54 18.24
C ILE A 3 8.61 7.65 17.29
N THR A 4 9.64 7.38 16.48
CA THR A 4 10.17 8.36 15.52
C THR A 4 9.28 8.49 14.27
N ILE A 5 9.44 9.60 13.53
CA ILE A 5 8.76 9.82 12.23
C ILE A 5 9.10 8.69 11.24
N SER A 6 10.36 8.25 11.22
CA SER A 6 10.84 7.14 10.41
C SER A 6 10.14 5.82 10.76
N GLN A 7 10.02 5.50 12.05
CA GLN A 7 9.31 4.29 12.50
C GLN A 7 7.83 4.34 12.13
N GLN A 8 7.18 5.51 12.26
CA GLN A 8 5.80 5.69 11.82
C GLN A 8 5.64 5.55 10.30
N HIS A 9 6.61 6.04 9.52
CA HIS A 9 6.58 5.92 8.07
C HIS A 9 6.58 4.45 7.64
N ILE A 10 7.45 3.62 8.19
CA ILE A 10 7.51 2.18 7.88
C ILE A 10 6.18 1.50 8.22
N LYS A 11 5.60 1.79 9.40
CA LYS A 11 4.26 1.29 9.77
C LYS A 11 3.19 1.72 8.77
N LYS A 12 3.20 2.98 8.34
CA LYS A 12 2.27 3.51 7.34
C LYS A 12 2.43 2.82 5.99
N ARG A 13 3.65 2.49 5.55
CA ARG A 13 3.90 1.73 4.32
C ARG A 13 3.27 0.35 4.37
N CYS A 14 3.44 -0.39 5.46
CA CYS A 14 2.81 -1.69 5.66
C CYS A 14 1.27 -1.60 5.63
N LYS A 15 0.69 -0.67 6.39
CA LYS A 15 -0.77 -0.44 6.40
C LYS A 15 -1.33 -0.04 5.04
N ARG A 16 -0.67 0.89 4.35
CA ARG A 16 -1.14 1.40 3.06
C ARG A 16 -1.09 0.33 1.97
N TYR A 17 -0.23 -0.69 2.11
CA TYR A 17 -0.20 -1.82 1.17
C TYR A 17 -1.49 -2.66 1.22
N PHE A 18 -2.07 -2.88 2.40
CA PHE A 18 -3.40 -3.52 2.52
C PHE A 18 -4.51 -2.65 1.92
N LYS A 19 -4.49 -1.34 2.24
CA LYS A 19 -5.41 -0.37 1.63
C LYS A 19 -5.33 -0.41 0.10
N PHE A 20 -4.12 -0.51 -0.44
CA PHE A 20 -3.88 -0.58 -1.87
C PHE A 20 -4.51 -1.84 -2.49
N GLY A 21 -4.36 -3.01 -1.86
CA GLY A 21 -5.02 -4.24 -2.31
C GLY A 21 -6.54 -4.10 -2.45
N ALA A 22 -7.21 -3.50 -1.47
CA ALA A 22 -8.65 -3.24 -1.50
C ALA A 22 -9.06 -2.23 -2.58
N ILE A 23 -8.25 -1.20 -2.85
CA ILE A 23 -8.46 -0.27 -3.96
C ILE A 23 -8.35 -1.00 -5.31
N LEU A 24 -7.36 -1.87 -5.47
CA LEU A 24 -7.21 -2.63 -6.72
C LEU A 24 -8.38 -3.60 -6.94
N GLU A 25 -8.86 -4.32 -5.92
CA GLU A 25 -10.02 -5.22 -6.07
C GLU A 25 -11.30 -4.45 -6.42
N SER A 26 -11.53 -3.29 -5.79
CA SER A 26 -12.71 -2.47 -6.06
C SER A 26 -12.67 -1.87 -7.46
N ILE A 27 -11.52 -1.35 -7.92
CA ILE A 27 -11.37 -0.90 -9.31
C ILE A 27 -11.57 -2.07 -10.29
N SER A 28 -11.03 -3.26 -9.97
CA SER A 28 -11.23 -4.46 -10.77
C SER A 28 -12.72 -4.80 -10.90
N THR A 29 -13.46 -4.71 -9.80
CA THR A 29 -14.91 -4.91 -9.78
C THR A 29 -15.66 -3.90 -10.64
N LEU A 30 -15.28 -2.62 -10.59
CA LEU A 30 -15.95 -1.54 -11.31
C LEU A 30 -15.67 -1.55 -12.83
N THR A 31 -14.52 -2.08 -13.24
CA THR A 31 -14.02 -1.93 -14.62
C THR A 31 -13.94 -3.23 -15.39
N GLY A 32 -13.94 -4.38 -14.70
CA GLY A 32 -13.71 -5.68 -15.31
C GLY A 32 -12.23 -6.00 -15.62
N ILE A 33 -11.32 -5.02 -15.50
CA ILE A 33 -9.88 -5.24 -15.62
C ILE A 33 -9.44 -6.14 -14.45
N ARG A 34 -8.69 -7.21 -14.72
CA ARG A 34 -8.25 -8.13 -13.66
C ARG A 34 -7.37 -7.38 -12.66
N GLN A 35 -7.55 -7.64 -11.37
CA GLN A 35 -6.83 -6.92 -10.30
C GLN A 35 -5.30 -6.95 -10.47
N GLN A 36 -4.74 -8.09 -10.86
CA GLN A 36 -3.30 -8.26 -11.10
C GLN A 36 -2.78 -7.53 -12.35
N ASP A 37 -3.67 -7.10 -13.25
CA ASP A 37 -3.32 -6.37 -14.47
C ASP A 37 -3.48 -4.86 -14.31
N LEU A 38 -4.06 -4.38 -13.22
CA LEU A 38 -4.29 -2.94 -12.98
C LEU A 38 -3.00 -2.16 -12.79
N VAL A 39 -1.98 -2.81 -12.22
CA VAL A 39 -0.68 -2.21 -11.95
C VAL A 39 0.44 -3.21 -12.20
N THR A 40 1.58 -2.75 -12.71
CA THR A 40 2.78 -3.55 -12.87
C THR A 40 3.78 -3.27 -11.74
N GLY A 41 4.61 -4.24 -11.38
CA GLY A 41 5.76 -4.00 -10.52
C GLY A 41 6.84 -3.21 -11.26
N GLY A 42 7.54 -2.30 -10.59
CA GLY A 42 8.57 -1.51 -11.25
C GLY A 42 8.98 -0.25 -10.49
N PRO A 43 9.86 0.58 -11.06
CA PRO A 43 10.19 1.87 -10.47
C PRO A 43 9.00 2.82 -10.50
N SER A 44 8.71 3.48 -9.37
CA SER A 44 7.62 4.47 -9.28
C SER A 44 7.74 5.54 -10.36
N GLN A 45 6.69 5.70 -11.16
CA GLN A 45 6.56 6.76 -12.17
C GLN A 45 5.74 7.97 -11.67
N TYR A 46 5.26 7.92 -10.42
CA TYR A 46 4.27 8.87 -9.91
C TYR A 46 4.81 9.51 -8.63
N GLN A 47 5.01 10.83 -8.63
CA GLN A 47 5.40 11.61 -7.44
C GLN A 47 4.52 12.84 -7.29
N ASP A 48 3.93 13.02 -6.10
CA ASP A 48 3.12 14.21 -5.78
C ASP A 48 3.99 15.40 -5.35
N GLN A 49 5.15 15.17 -4.74
CA GLN A 49 6.00 16.24 -4.18
C GLN A 49 7.50 15.92 -4.26
N SER A 50 8.32 16.98 -4.31
CA SER A 50 9.77 16.91 -4.05
C SER A 50 10.06 17.21 -2.57
N SER A 51 11.22 16.80 -2.05
CA SER A 51 11.49 16.91 -0.61
C SER A 51 11.61 18.34 -0.10
N GLY A 52 11.95 19.33 -0.94
CA GLY A 52 12.03 20.75 -0.59
C GLY A 52 12.97 21.16 0.57
N HIS A 53 13.60 20.20 1.26
CA HIS A 53 14.21 20.36 2.59
C HIS A 53 15.70 19.95 2.64
N GLY A 54 16.46 20.15 1.56
CA GLY A 54 17.90 19.88 1.53
C GLY A 54 18.28 18.39 1.44
N LEU A 55 19.55 18.05 1.69
CA LEU A 55 20.14 16.72 1.42
C LEU A 55 19.77 15.63 2.43
N ASP A 56 19.24 16.01 3.59
CA ASP A 56 18.97 15.13 4.74
C ASP A 56 17.56 14.51 4.72
N TYR A 57 16.66 15.06 3.88
CA TYR A 57 15.26 14.65 3.79
C TYR A 57 14.88 14.20 2.38
N HIS A 58 14.06 13.15 2.31
CA HIS A 58 13.59 12.55 1.05
C HIS A 58 12.06 12.50 1.01
N ALA A 59 11.49 12.80 -0.15
CA ALA A 59 10.09 12.51 -0.45
C ALA A 59 9.98 11.01 -0.77
N ALA A 60 9.64 10.23 0.24
CA ALA A 60 9.55 8.78 0.15
C ALA A 60 8.13 8.35 -0.24
N HIS A 61 8.02 7.53 -1.27
CA HIS A 61 6.75 6.92 -1.65
C HIS A 61 6.26 6.00 -0.54
N ILE A 62 4.95 6.05 -0.25
CA ILE A 62 4.35 5.06 0.66
C ILE A 62 4.06 3.74 -0.08
N ILE A 63 3.72 3.82 -1.37
CA ILE A 63 3.46 2.68 -2.27
C ILE A 63 4.36 2.80 -3.49
N ARG A 64 5.03 1.71 -3.87
CA ARG A 64 5.81 1.63 -5.11
C ARG A 64 5.24 0.59 -6.06
N VAL A 65 4.81 1.07 -7.22
CA VAL A 65 4.44 0.26 -8.41
C VAL A 65 5.01 0.94 -9.66
N GLY A 66 5.13 0.18 -10.75
CA GLY A 66 5.61 0.67 -12.04
C GLY A 66 4.55 1.51 -12.75
N GLU A 67 3.72 0.84 -13.55
CA GLU A 67 2.73 1.49 -14.41
C GLU A 67 1.31 1.08 -14.03
N ILE A 68 0.35 1.96 -14.26
CA ILE A 68 -1.09 1.67 -14.20
C ILE A 68 -1.57 1.29 -15.60
N ASN A 69 -2.44 0.29 -15.67
CA ASN A 69 -3.01 -0.20 -16.92
C ASN A 69 -3.62 0.91 -17.79
N ASP A 70 -3.18 1.03 -19.04
CA ASP A 70 -3.66 2.07 -19.96
C ASP A 70 -5.13 1.92 -20.34
N GLU A 71 -5.72 0.73 -20.22
CA GLU A 71 -7.16 0.54 -20.38
C GLU A 71 -7.95 1.34 -19.34
N LEU A 72 -7.45 1.39 -18.09
CA LEU A 72 -8.06 2.21 -17.04
C LEU A 72 -8.03 3.69 -17.42
N LYS A 73 -6.92 4.15 -18.00
CA LYS A 73 -6.77 5.54 -18.48
C LYS A 73 -7.75 5.88 -19.58
N ARG A 74 -7.92 4.99 -20.56
CA ARG A 74 -8.78 5.20 -21.74
C ARG A 74 -10.26 5.13 -21.39
N ASN A 75 -10.65 4.13 -20.61
CA ASN A 75 -12.07 3.79 -20.41
C ASN A 75 -12.63 4.34 -19.09
N HIS A 76 -11.77 4.62 -18.10
CA HIS A 76 -12.17 5.02 -16.76
C HIS A 76 -11.26 6.11 -16.19
N ARG A 77 -11.06 7.18 -16.97
CA ARG A 77 -10.10 8.26 -16.66
C ARG A 77 -10.16 8.80 -15.21
N PRO A 78 -11.33 9.08 -14.59
CA PRO A 78 -11.37 9.55 -13.20
C PRO A 78 -10.80 8.54 -12.20
N LEU A 79 -10.99 7.23 -12.42
CA LEU A 79 -10.41 6.17 -11.59
C LEU A 79 -8.90 6.08 -11.80
N TYR A 80 -8.43 6.25 -13.03
CA TYR A 80 -6.99 6.33 -13.33
C TYR A 80 -6.33 7.50 -12.60
N GLU A 81 -6.92 8.70 -12.65
CA GLU A 81 -6.41 9.90 -11.98
C GLU A 81 -6.41 9.72 -10.46
N ALA A 82 -7.50 9.20 -9.90
CA ALA A 82 -7.59 8.91 -8.46
C ALA A 82 -6.56 7.87 -8.00
N LEU A 83 -6.36 6.79 -8.78
CA LEU A 83 -5.36 5.77 -8.48
C LEU A 83 -3.93 6.32 -8.59
N THR A 84 -3.66 7.14 -9.61
CA THR A 84 -2.38 7.84 -9.81
C THR A 84 -2.05 8.70 -8.60
N ASN A 85 -2.99 9.53 -8.15
CA ASN A 85 -2.81 10.41 -6.99
C ASN A 85 -2.67 9.62 -5.67
N PHE A 86 -3.38 8.49 -5.53
CA PHE A 86 -3.23 7.63 -4.37
C PHE A 86 -1.83 6.98 -4.28
N ILE A 87 -1.31 6.49 -5.40
CA ILE A 87 0.01 5.83 -5.50
C ILE A 87 1.13 6.86 -5.37
N GLY A 88 1.00 8.00 -6.04
CA GLY A 88 2.00 9.07 -6.07
C GLY A 88 2.23 9.75 -4.73
N HIS A 89 1.44 9.43 -3.71
CA HIS A 89 1.55 10.03 -2.39
C HIS A 89 2.91 9.76 -1.72
N THR A 90 3.62 10.84 -1.41
CA THR A 90 4.91 10.80 -0.72
C THR A 90 4.83 11.33 0.71
N GLN A 91 5.83 11.00 1.52
CA GLN A 91 6.07 11.58 2.83
C GLN A 91 7.51 12.05 2.93
N VAL A 92 7.71 13.25 3.48
CA VAL A 92 9.04 13.75 3.82
C VAL A 92 9.55 12.97 5.03
N VAL A 93 10.66 12.26 4.85
CA VAL A 93 11.30 11.43 5.89
C VAL A 93 12.80 11.65 5.89
N ALA A 94 13.44 11.33 7.02
CA ALA A 94 14.89 11.29 7.11
C ALA A 94 15.46 10.30 6.08
N ARG A 95 16.58 10.65 5.44
CA ARG A 95 17.18 9.88 4.36
C ARG A 95 17.40 8.41 4.70
N GLU A 96 17.85 8.13 5.93
CA GLU A 96 18.08 6.78 6.46
C GLU A 96 16.86 5.85 6.37
N ALA A 97 15.65 6.41 6.48
CA ALA A 97 14.39 5.67 6.39
C ALA A 97 13.97 5.34 4.94
N ASN A 98 14.60 5.99 3.95
CA ASN A 98 14.29 5.85 2.52
C ASN A 98 15.50 5.39 1.68
N LEU A 99 16.53 4.81 2.31
CA LEU A 99 17.64 4.24 1.57
C LEU A 99 17.19 2.95 0.85
N TRP A 100 17.37 2.93 -0.48
CA TRP A 100 17.06 1.78 -1.34
C TRP A 100 17.81 0.50 -0.95
N ARG A 101 19.03 0.63 -0.42
CA ARG A 101 19.82 -0.52 0.09
C ARG A 101 19.51 -0.88 1.54
N SER A 102 18.48 -0.26 2.12
CA SER A 102 18.02 -0.47 3.49
C SER A 102 16.55 -0.90 3.49
N ILE A 103 15.86 -0.68 4.60
CA ILE A 103 14.48 -1.06 4.83
C ILE A 103 13.51 -0.57 3.75
N GLY A 104 13.73 0.63 3.20
CA GLY A 104 12.87 1.22 2.16
C GLY A 104 12.80 0.35 0.91
N GLY A 105 13.96 -0.08 0.39
CA GLY A 105 14.02 -0.94 -0.78
C GLY A 105 13.55 -2.37 -0.53
N SER A 106 13.68 -2.87 0.69
CA SER A 106 13.10 -4.18 1.07
C SER A 106 11.58 -4.16 1.04
N ILE A 107 10.95 -3.08 1.51
CA ILE A 107 9.50 -2.89 1.43
C ILE A 107 9.06 -2.66 -0.01
N ASP A 108 9.78 -1.83 -0.77
CA ASP A 108 9.52 -1.58 -2.19
C ASP A 108 9.45 -2.89 -3.00
N ARG A 109 10.41 -3.80 -2.79
CA ARG A 109 10.41 -5.12 -3.44
C ARG A 109 9.18 -5.94 -3.08
N VAL A 110 8.77 -5.97 -1.81
CA VAL A 110 7.53 -6.66 -1.43
C VAL A 110 6.34 -6.02 -2.13
N GLN A 111 6.25 -4.69 -2.17
CA GLN A 111 5.11 -3.98 -2.76
C GLN A 111 4.99 -4.22 -4.27
N SER A 112 6.11 -4.26 -5.00
CA SER A 112 6.13 -4.50 -6.44
C SER A 112 6.02 -5.99 -6.80
N ASP A 113 6.74 -6.87 -6.11
CA ASP A 113 6.87 -8.28 -6.50
C ASP A 113 5.74 -9.17 -5.94
N ARG A 114 4.90 -8.64 -5.05
CA ARG A 114 3.85 -9.40 -4.35
C ARG A 114 2.45 -8.83 -4.57
N LEU A 115 2.23 -8.09 -5.66
CA LEU A 115 0.90 -7.62 -6.07
C LEU A 115 -0.10 -8.78 -6.21
N ILE A 116 0.37 -9.92 -6.74
CA ILE A 116 -0.41 -11.16 -6.85
C ILE A 116 -0.88 -11.72 -5.50
N LEU A 117 -0.19 -11.42 -4.39
CA LEU A 117 -0.63 -11.84 -3.07
C LEU A 117 -1.79 -10.98 -2.56
N LEU A 118 -1.77 -9.68 -2.86
CA LEU A 118 -2.89 -8.79 -2.53
C LEU A 118 -4.15 -9.21 -3.27
N SER A 119 -4.02 -9.66 -4.54
CA SER A 119 -5.17 -10.09 -5.33
C SER A 119 -5.81 -11.41 -4.89
N ARG A 120 -5.26 -12.07 -3.87
CA ARG A 120 -5.87 -13.26 -3.24
C ARG A 120 -6.87 -12.89 -2.15
N ILE A 121 -6.82 -11.66 -1.64
CA ILE A 121 -7.74 -11.19 -0.61
C ILE A 121 -9.00 -10.64 -1.31
N ARG A 122 -10.16 -11.18 -0.95
CA ARG A 122 -11.47 -10.85 -1.51
C ARG A 122 -12.31 -10.06 -0.49
N PHE A 123 -12.13 -8.75 -0.46
CA PHE A 123 -12.80 -7.83 0.46
C PHE A 123 -14.28 -7.61 0.15
N ARG A 124 -14.74 -7.91 -1.08
CA ARG A 124 -16.18 -7.88 -1.41
C ARG A 124 -16.99 -8.88 -0.57
N GLY A 125 -16.37 -9.99 -0.16
CA GLY A 125 -17.03 -11.12 0.50
C GLY A 125 -17.06 -11.03 2.03
N PHE A 126 -17.12 -12.20 2.66
CA PHE A 126 -16.99 -12.37 4.10
C PHE A 126 -15.56 -12.83 4.44
N MET A 127 -15.19 -12.73 5.71
CA MET A 127 -13.96 -13.36 6.18
C MET A 127 -14.12 -14.88 6.06
N ASP A 128 -13.21 -15.51 5.31
CA ASP A 128 -13.09 -16.96 5.15
C ASP A 128 -11.63 -17.39 5.34
N GLU A 129 -11.37 -18.70 5.36
CA GLU A 129 -10.01 -19.24 5.55
C GLU A 129 -9.03 -18.79 4.45
N SER A 130 -9.52 -18.57 3.22
CA SER A 130 -8.70 -18.11 2.10
C SER A 130 -8.21 -16.69 2.34
N ASN A 131 -9.11 -15.80 2.74
CA ASN A 131 -8.82 -14.42 3.13
C ASN A 131 -7.88 -14.35 4.33
N GLN A 132 -8.15 -15.15 5.37
CA GLN A 132 -7.30 -15.22 6.56
C GLN A 132 -5.87 -15.65 6.20
N SER A 133 -5.74 -16.70 5.38
CA SER A 133 -4.45 -17.21 4.90
C SER A 133 -3.72 -16.18 4.03
N ALA A 134 -4.42 -15.52 3.10
CA ALA A 134 -3.85 -14.50 2.23
C ALA A 134 -3.33 -13.30 3.03
N ILE A 135 -4.09 -12.80 4.00
CA ILE A 135 -3.67 -11.70 4.89
C ILE A 135 -2.41 -12.08 5.66
N ARG A 136 -2.38 -13.27 6.28
CA ARG A 136 -1.20 -13.76 7.01
C ARG A 136 0.03 -13.88 6.12
N MET A 137 -0.12 -14.35 4.89
CA MET A 137 0.99 -14.42 3.95
C MET A 137 1.56 -13.04 3.62
N VAL A 138 0.71 -12.02 3.45
CA VAL A 138 1.17 -10.63 3.27
C VAL A 138 1.91 -10.13 4.51
N LEU A 139 1.38 -10.37 5.72
CA LEU A 139 2.02 -9.99 6.98
C LEU A 139 3.41 -10.65 7.15
N ILE A 140 3.54 -11.94 6.84
CA ILE A 140 4.81 -12.67 6.90
C ILE A 140 5.85 -12.04 5.94
N MET A 141 5.44 -11.70 4.73
CA MET A 141 6.34 -11.08 3.74
C MET A 141 6.81 -9.70 4.19
N LEU A 142 5.91 -8.88 4.72
CA LEU A 142 6.26 -7.57 5.28
C LEU A 142 7.19 -7.70 6.49
N LYS A 143 6.90 -8.63 7.41
CA LYS A 143 7.74 -8.91 8.58
C LYS A 143 9.15 -9.33 8.16
N LYS A 144 9.25 -10.23 7.18
CA LYS A 144 10.54 -10.67 6.61
C LYS A 144 11.30 -9.53 5.93
N ALA A 145 10.63 -8.56 5.33
CA ALA A 145 11.28 -7.44 4.66
C ALA A 145 11.91 -6.42 5.62
N ILE A 146 11.41 -6.33 6.87
CA ILE A 146 11.83 -5.29 7.81
C ILE A 146 12.55 -5.82 9.06
N LYS A 147 12.62 -7.16 9.23
CA LYS A 147 13.17 -7.80 10.44
C LYS A 147 14.63 -7.43 10.72
N ASP A 148 15.44 -7.22 9.68
CA ASP A 148 16.88 -6.98 9.81
C ASP A 148 17.20 -5.48 10.08
N HIS A 149 16.16 -4.67 10.31
CA HIS A 149 16.24 -3.21 10.50
C HIS A 149 15.54 -2.74 11.79
N ALA A 150 15.76 -3.44 12.91
CA ALA A 150 15.00 -3.31 14.15
C ALA A 150 14.86 -1.86 14.69
N GLU A 151 15.91 -1.04 14.57
CA GLU A 151 15.89 0.35 15.02
C GLU A 151 14.87 1.21 14.26
N LEU A 152 14.71 0.98 12.96
CA LEU A 152 13.79 1.72 12.09
C LEU A 152 12.42 1.04 11.98
N SER A 153 12.32 -0.25 12.29
CA SER A 153 11.11 -1.05 12.06
C SER A 153 10.30 -1.38 13.30
N SER A 154 10.75 -1.02 14.51
CA SER A 154 10.10 -1.37 15.79
C SER A 154 8.57 -1.18 15.79
N ALA A 155 8.08 0.02 15.46
CA ALA A 155 6.64 0.32 15.45
C ALA A 155 5.86 -0.47 14.36
N ALA A 156 6.53 -0.82 13.26
CA ALA A 156 5.95 -1.66 12.22
C ALA A 156 5.96 -3.13 12.63
N MET A 157 7.00 -3.60 13.30
CA MET A 157 7.13 -4.98 13.81
C MET A 157 6.11 -5.28 14.91
N GLU A 158 5.89 -4.33 15.82
CA GLU A 158 4.83 -4.38 16.83
C GLU A 158 3.47 -4.51 16.16
N TRP A 159 3.14 -3.57 15.26
CA TRP A 159 1.88 -3.60 14.52
C TRP A 159 1.69 -4.88 13.69
N LEU A 160 2.73 -5.38 13.02
CA LEU A 160 2.66 -6.62 12.24
C LEU A 160 2.44 -7.84 13.13
N THR A 161 2.97 -7.84 14.35
CA THR A 161 2.80 -8.94 15.30
C THR A 161 1.37 -8.94 15.83
N GLU A 162 0.85 -7.79 16.28
CA GLU A 162 -0.55 -7.63 16.68
C GLU A 162 -1.51 -8.01 15.55
N SER A 163 -1.19 -7.61 14.31
CA SER A 163 -2.04 -7.88 13.14
C SER A 163 -2.03 -9.35 12.71
N PHE A 164 -1.08 -10.16 13.19
CA PHE A 164 -0.97 -11.57 12.80
C PHE A 164 -1.90 -12.49 13.62
N GLU A 165 -2.31 -12.02 14.80
CA GLU A 165 -3.31 -12.66 15.65
C GLU A 165 -4.68 -12.69 14.97
N ASP A 166 -5.57 -13.62 15.37
CA ASP A 166 -6.88 -13.78 14.73
C ASP A 166 -7.71 -12.49 14.71
N GLU A 167 -7.77 -11.78 15.83
CA GLU A 167 -8.46 -10.49 15.95
C GLU A 167 -7.84 -9.45 15.00
N GLY A 168 -6.51 -9.40 14.94
CA GLY A 168 -5.77 -8.48 14.07
C GLY A 168 -6.00 -8.75 12.58
N VAL A 169 -6.07 -10.02 12.18
CA VAL A 169 -6.40 -10.44 10.82
C VAL A 169 -7.84 -10.06 10.48
N LEU A 170 -8.77 -10.24 11.41
CA LEU A 170 -10.17 -9.83 11.25
C LEU A 170 -10.31 -8.32 11.06
N GLU A 171 -9.64 -7.52 11.90
CA GLU A 171 -9.65 -6.06 11.79
C GLU A 171 -9.02 -5.56 10.49
N LEU A 172 -7.94 -6.20 10.03
CA LEU A 172 -7.35 -5.91 8.71
C LEU A 172 -8.31 -6.19 7.56
N PHE A 173 -9.07 -7.28 7.63
CA PHE A 173 -10.08 -7.58 6.63
C PHE A 173 -11.22 -6.57 6.65
N LYS A 174 -11.75 -6.22 7.83
CA LYS A 174 -12.79 -5.19 7.99
C LYS A 174 -12.33 -3.85 7.41
N TYR A 175 -11.11 -3.43 7.75
CA TYR A 175 -10.50 -2.23 7.21
C TYR A 175 -10.41 -2.26 5.67
N GLY A 176 -9.95 -3.37 5.09
CA GLY A 176 -9.92 -3.52 3.63
C GLY A 176 -11.31 -3.50 3.01
N LYS A 177 -12.31 -4.09 3.67
CA LYS A 177 -13.72 -4.07 3.24
C LYS A 177 -14.32 -2.67 3.26
N GLU A 178 -14.03 -1.87 4.29
CA GLU A 178 -14.41 -0.46 4.35
C GLU A 178 -13.80 0.34 3.19
N VAL A 179 -12.51 0.13 2.93
CA VAL A 179 -11.81 0.77 1.79
C VAL A 179 -12.44 0.34 0.47
N TYR A 180 -12.69 -0.95 0.27
CA TYR A 180 -13.36 -1.47 -0.91
C TYR A 180 -14.71 -0.76 -1.14
N ASN A 181 -15.54 -0.68 -0.09
CA ASN A 181 -16.85 -0.02 -0.16
C ASN A 181 -16.72 1.48 -0.46
N SER A 182 -15.72 2.16 0.10
CA SER A 182 -15.48 3.59 -0.17
C SER A 182 -15.17 3.88 -1.64
N VAL A 183 -14.52 2.94 -2.34
CA VAL A 183 -14.23 3.07 -3.77
C VAL A 183 -15.49 2.82 -4.59
N VAL A 184 -16.21 1.74 -4.29
CA VAL A 184 -17.47 1.39 -4.97
C VAL A 184 -18.52 2.49 -4.81
N ASN A 185 -18.57 3.14 -3.64
CA ASN A 185 -19.52 4.23 -3.35
C ASN A 185 -19.02 5.61 -3.85
N GLY A 186 -17.88 5.67 -4.53
CA GLY A 186 -17.34 6.90 -5.13
C GLY A 186 -16.67 7.88 -4.16
N GLU A 187 -16.51 7.55 -2.89
CA GLU A 187 -15.79 8.38 -1.90
C GLU A 187 -14.30 8.49 -2.25
N PHE A 188 -13.71 7.41 -2.75
CA PHE A 188 -12.34 7.41 -3.24
C PHE A 188 -12.15 8.41 -4.39
N LEU A 189 -13.07 8.43 -5.35
CA LEU A 189 -13.03 9.37 -6.47
C LEU A 189 -13.14 10.80 -5.98
N LYS A 190 -14.10 11.10 -5.10
CA LYS A 190 -14.25 12.44 -4.49
C LYS A 190 -12.96 12.91 -3.81
N ARG A 191 -12.23 11.99 -3.19
CA ARG A 191 -11.00 12.31 -2.45
C ARG A 191 -9.76 12.49 -3.34
N TYR A 192 -9.64 11.72 -4.43
CA TYR A 192 -8.39 11.63 -5.18
C TYR A 192 -8.47 12.03 -6.65
N ALA A 193 -9.65 12.18 -7.26
CA ALA A 193 -9.74 12.59 -8.67
C ALA A 193 -9.44 14.09 -8.87
N ASN A 194 -9.73 14.93 -7.87
CA ASN A 194 -9.41 16.36 -7.85
C ASN A 194 -8.78 16.72 -6.49
N PRO A 195 -7.47 16.49 -6.28
CA PRO A 195 -6.82 16.93 -5.06
C PRO A 195 -6.90 18.46 -4.98
N GLN A 196 -7.43 18.99 -3.87
CA GLN A 196 -7.35 20.41 -3.53
C GLN A 196 -5.90 20.83 -3.30
#